data_AF-A0A7V8SZR2-F1
#
_entry.id   AF-A0A7V8SZR2-F1
#
_cell.length_a   1.000
_cell.length_b   1.000
_cell.length_c   1.000
_cell.angle_alpha   90.00
_cell.angle_beta   90.00
_cell.angle_gamma   90.00
#
_symmetry.space_group_name_H-M   'P 1'
#
loop_
_entity.id
_entity.type
_entity.pdbx_description
1 polymer ?
#
loop_
_entity_poly.entity_id
_entity_poly.type
_entity_poly.pdbx_seq_one_letter_code
_entity_poly.pdbx_strand_id
1 'polypeptide(L)' 'MDRRMEKAVVLGAGTMGSRIAAHLANAGLPCVLLDIVPANLPAEAPPAERNKIVRAGLE' A
#
# COMPACT_ATOMS: atom_id res chain seq x y z
N MET A 1 11.00 7.56 -27.46
CA MET A 1 11.33 7.84 -26.05
C MET A 1 10.88 6.66 -25.23
N ASP A 2 11.81 5.85 -24.71
CA ASP A 2 11.49 4.93 -23.63
C ASP A 2 11.44 5.72 -22.32
N ARG A 3 10.25 5.79 -21.71
CA ARG A 3 10.10 6.34 -20.37
C ARG A 3 10.23 5.19 -19.38
N ARG A 4 11.41 5.06 -18.78
CA ARG A 4 11.65 4.11 -17.71
C ARG A 4 10.84 4.52 -16.48
N MET A 5 10.09 3.58 -15.91
CA MET A 5 9.40 3.79 -14.64
C MET A 5 10.40 3.61 -13.50
N GLU A 6 10.46 4.60 -12.61
CA GLU A 6 11.40 4.60 -11.48
C GLU A 6 10.74 4.23 -10.15
N LYS A 7 9.43 4.44 -10.04
CA LYS A 7 8.64 4.18 -8.84
C LYS A 7 7.18 3.97 -9.20
N ALA A 8 6.48 3.16 -8.40
CA ALA A 8 5.05 2.96 -8.53
C ALA A 8 4.31 3.19 -7.20
N VAL A 9 3.00 3.45 -7.31
CA VAL A 9 2.08 3.51 -6.17
C VAL A 9 0.93 2.57 -6.45
N VAL A 10 0.55 1.77 -5.46
CA VAL A 10 -0.68 0.97 -5.48
C VAL A 10 -1.65 1.57 -4.47
N LEU A 11 -2.83 1.96 -4.96
CA LEU A 11 -3.93 2.46 -4.14
C LEU A 11 -4.91 1.33 -3.88
N GLY A 12 -5.13 1.03 -2.60
CA GLY A 12 -5.88 -0.14 -2.14
C GLY A 12 -4.92 -1.26 -1.73
N ALA A 13 -5.02 -1.67 -0.47
CA ALA A 13 -4.16 -2.63 0.19
C ALA A 13 -4.93 -3.87 0.64
N GLY A 14 -6.01 -4.21 -0.05
CA GLY A 14 -6.62 -5.54 0.03
C GLY A 14 -5.73 -6.62 -0.60
N THR A 15 -6.22 -7.86 -0.61
CA THR A 15 -5.48 -9.05 -1.08
C THR A 15 -4.86 -8.92 -2.48
N MET A 16 -5.54 -8.24 -3.41
CA MET A 16 -5.03 -8.01 -4.76
C MET A 16 -3.96 -6.93 -4.78
N GLY A 17 -4.21 -5.79 -4.11
CA GLY A 17 -3.31 -4.64 -4.11
C GLY A 17 -1.97 -4.94 -3.45
N SER A 18 -1.98 -5.68 -2.34
CA SER A 18 -0.76 -6.14 -1.67
C SER A 18 0.08 -7.05 -2.58
N ARG A 19 -0.54 -7.97 -3.32
CA ARG A 19 0.14 -8.87 -4.27
C ARG A 19 0.70 -8.13 -5.47
N ILE A 20 -0.01 -7.13 -6.00
CA ILE A 20 0.50 -6.25 -7.06
C ILE A 20 1.75 -5.50 -6.57
N ALA A 21 1.69 -4.89 -5.39
CA ALA A 21 2.85 -4.23 -4.78
C ALA A 21 4.01 -5.21 -4.57
N ALA A 22 3.74 -6.43 -4.11
CA ALA A 22 4.77 -7.47 -3.96
C ALA A 22 5.44 -7.82 -5.30
N HIS A 23 4.68 -7.93 -6.40
CA HIS A 23 5.26 -8.17 -7.73
C HIS A 23 6.15 -7.01 -8.21
N LEU A 24 5.73 -5.76 -7.97
CA LEU A 24 6.55 -4.58 -8.32
C LEU A 24 7.86 -4.56 -7.53
N ALA A 25 7.78 -4.81 -6.21
CA ALA A 25 8.95 -4.90 -5.35
C ALA A 25 9.89 -6.05 -5.78
N ASN A 26 9.33 -7.22 -6.12
CA ASN A 26 10.10 -8.36 -6.61
C ASN A 26 10.79 -8.08 -7.96
N ALA A 27 10.20 -7.25 -8.81
CA ALA A 27 10.81 -6.79 -10.06
C ALA A 27 11.88 -5.69 -9.84
N GLY A 28 12.16 -5.31 -8.59
CA GLY A 28 13.12 -4.26 -8.25
C GLY A 28 12.60 -2.85 -8.51
N LEU A 29 11.28 -2.67 -8.71
CA LEU A 29 10.66 -1.36 -8.82
C LEU A 29 10.20 -0.90 -7.43
N PRO A 30 10.76 0.18 -6.86
CA PRO A 30 10.28 0.75 -5.61
C PRO A 30 8.77 1.03 -5.71
N CYS A 31 7.99 0.51 -4.75
CA CYS A 31 6.55 0.74 -4.71
C CYS A 31 6.09 1.23 -3.34
N VAL A 32 5.05 2.07 -3.33
CA VAL A 32 4.34 2.47 -2.11
C VAL A 32 2.94 1.88 -2.16
N LEU A 33 2.52 1.23 -1.09
CA LEU A 33 1.16 0.71 -0.92
C LEU A 33 0.40 1.65 0.02
N LEU A 34 -0.70 2.23 -0.45
CA LEU A 34 -1.52 3.16 0.30
C LEU A 34 -2.95 2.65 0.38
N ASP A 35 -3.61 2.88 1.50
CA ASP A 35 -5.04 2.65 1.66
C ASP A 35 -5.67 3.79 2.46
N ILE A 36 -7.00 3.82 2.47
CA ILE A 36 -7.78 4.73 3.28
C ILE A 36 -7.59 4.42 4.77
N VAL A 37 -7.70 5.45 5.61
CA VAL A 37 -7.80 5.26 7.05
C VAL A 37 -9.15 4.61 7.40
N PRO A 38 -9.24 3.77 8.43
CA PRO A 38 -10.53 3.24 8.85
C PRO A 38 -11.50 4.36 9.23
N ALA A 39 -12.79 4.16 8.94
CA ALA A 39 -13.82 5.12 9.30
C ALA A 39 -13.89 5.32 10.83
N ASN A 40 -14.26 6.53 11.25
CA ASN A 40 -14.42 6.92 12.67
C ASN A 40 -13.16 6.77 13.53
N LEU A 41 -11.97 6.79 12.93
CA LEU A 41 -10.72 6.81 13.69
C LEU A 41 -10.55 8.17 14.39
N PRO A 42 -10.17 8.21 15.69
CA PRO A 42 -9.77 9.45 16.35
C PRO A 42 -8.59 10.10 15.63
N ALA A 43 -8.51 11.44 15.62
CA ALA A 43 -7.41 12.17 14.97
C ALA A 43 -6.03 11.76 15.53
N GLU A 44 -5.98 11.46 16.83
CA GLU A 44 -4.77 11.10 17.57
C GLU A 44 -4.50 9.58 17.59
N ALA A 45 -5.27 8.79 16.85
CA ALA A 45 -5.13 7.34 16.85
C ALA A 45 -3.68 6.90 16.52
N PRO A 46 -3.16 5.83 17.11
CA PRO A 46 -1.80 5.39 16.86
C PRO A 46 -1.61 4.92 15.41
N PRO A 47 -0.38 4.97 14.86
CA PRO A 47 -0.10 4.53 13.49
C PRO A 47 -0.55 3.09 13.18
N ALA A 48 -0.54 2.20 14.17
CA ALA A 48 -0.99 0.82 14.01
C ALA A 48 -2.48 0.73 13.62
N GLU A 49 -3.34 1.59 14.21
CA GLU A 49 -4.76 1.64 13.90
C GLU A 49 -5.02 2.31 12.56
N ARG A 50 -4.29 3.40 12.26
CA ARG A 50 -4.36 4.05 10.94
C ARG A 50 -4.00 3.10 9.80
N ASN A 51 -3.03 2.21 10.03
CA ASN A 51 -2.53 1.28 9.02
C ASN A 51 -3.24 -0.09 9.04
N LYS A 52 -4.33 -0.25 9.80
CA LYS A 52 -5.00 -1.54 9.97
C LYS A 52 -5.45 -2.16 8.65
N ILE A 53 -6.03 -1.37 7.75
CA ILE A 53 -6.51 -1.85 6.45
C ILE A 53 -5.32 -2.31 5.59
N VAL A 54 -4.23 -1.55 5.57
CA VAL A 54 -2.99 -1.92 4.84
C VAL A 54 -2.41 -3.23 5.35
N ARG A 55 -2.38 -3.42 6.67
CA ARG A 55 -1.86 -4.66 7.28
C ARG A 55 -2.74 -5.86 6.99
N ALA A 56 -4.06 -5.68 6.91
CA ALA A 56 -4.99 -6.77 6.61
C ALA A 56 -4.76 -7.40 5.23
N GLY A 57 -4.21 -6.69 4.25
CA GLY A 57 -3.85 -7.29 2.96
C GLY A 57 -2.56 -8.09 2.95
N LEU A 58 -1.80 -8.10 4.04
CA LEU A 58 -0.55 -8.87 4.17
C LEU A 58 -0.74 -10.22 4.87
N GLU A 59 -1.89 -10.43 5.52
CA GLU A 59 -2.32 -11.72 6.08
C GLU A 59 -2.94 -12.61 4.99
#